data_AF-A0A917CJB8-F1
#
_entry.id   AF-A0A917CJB8-F1
#
_cell.length_a   1.000
_cell.length_b   1.000
_cell.length_c   1.000
_cell.angle_alpha   90.00
_cell.angle_beta   90.00
_cell.angle_gamma   90.00
#
_symmetry.space_group_name_H-M   'P 1'
#
loop_
_entity.id
_entity.type
_entity.pdbx_description
1 polymer ?
#
loop_
_entity_poly.entity_id
_entity_poly.type
_entity_poly.pdbx_seq_one_letter_code
_entity_poly.pdbx_strand_id
1 'polypeptide(L)'
;MSSAPADRPLDWRALVPADLDIIYALHRAAIGEAIRPEVVKPESRDFFAGILDGRGQMQGVFDAGELVAYGVLQRDLPAYDDPRPHIGAPADASVAKLAGASVASAYRGRGLQRALIAARVGLARPGDILFATSAPANPASWINLLAEGFAIRALVPYYGGHLRYLMVRDGSSIVPEATRLVLPDDSGQQMALLADGWWGTAARHGDEGAAILYVSGQRGT
;
A
#
# COMPACT_ATOMS: atom_id res chain seq x y z
N MET A 1 -25.37 -16.77 14.74
CA MET A 1 -24.58 -16.89 13.50
C MET A 1 -25.26 -16.02 12.46
N SER A 2 -24.82 -14.77 12.29
CA SER A 2 -25.41 -13.87 11.29
C SER A 2 -24.64 -14.05 9.99
N SER A 3 -25.31 -14.59 8.98
CA SER A 3 -24.80 -14.69 7.62
C SER A 3 -24.61 -13.29 7.05
N ALA A 4 -23.39 -12.95 6.62
CA ALA A 4 -23.15 -11.73 5.89
C ALA A 4 -24.01 -11.70 4.61
N PRO A 5 -24.64 -10.58 4.25
CA PRO A 5 -25.32 -10.47 2.96
C PRO A 5 -24.26 -10.45 1.87
N ALA A 6 -24.18 -11.53 1.10
CA ALA A 6 -23.44 -11.57 -0.16
C ALA A 6 -24.46 -11.29 -1.28
N ASP A 7 -24.56 -10.02 -1.68
CA ASP A 7 -25.03 -9.53 -3.01
C ASP A 7 -25.48 -8.06 -3.01
N ARG A 8 -25.47 -7.35 -1.88
CA ARG A 8 -25.78 -5.92 -1.91
C ARG A 8 -24.60 -5.13 -2.51
N PRO A 9 -24.84 -4.17 -3.44
CA PRO A 9 -23.81 -3.25 -3.88
C PRO A 9 -23.28 -2.43 -2.69
N LEU A 10 -21.96 -2.25 -2.67
CA LEU A 10 -21.29 -1.40 -1.69
C LEU A 10 -21.26 0.04 -2.18
N ASP A 11 -21.46 0.98 -1.28
CA ASP A 11 -21.46 2.41 -1.60
C ASP A 11 -20.06 2.99 -1.45
N TRP A 12 -19.58 3.68 -2.48
CA TRP A 12 -18.25 4.30 -2.50
C TRP A 12 -18.38 5.81 -2.43
N ARG A 13 -17.71 6.45 -1.46
CA ARG A 13 -17.62 7.91 -1.40
C ARG A 13 -16.32 8.41 -0.79
N ALA A 14 -15.98 9.66 -1.12
CA ALA A 14 -14.97 10.39 -0.38
C ALA A 14 -15.38 10.52 1.10
N LEU A 15 -14.41 10.34 1.98
CA LEU A 15 -14.58 10.56 3.41
C LEU A 15 -14.31 12.03 3.74
N VAL A 16 -15.06 12.56 4.71
CA VAL A 16 -15.04 13.97 5.13
C VAL A 16 -14.70 14.07 6.62
N PRO A 17 -14.37 15.27 7.16
CA PRO A 17 -14.03 15.44 8.58
C PRO A 17 -15.06 14.85 9.55
N ALA A 18 -16.35 14.87 9.20
CA ALA A 18 -17.41 14.28 10.02
C ALA A 18 -17.32 12.75 10.16
N ASP A 19 -16.58 12.07 9.29
CA ASP A 19 -16.39 10.60 9.31
C ASP A 19 -15.23 10.16 10.23
N LEU A 20 -14.51 11.10 10.85
CA LEU A 20 -13.28 10.80 11.59
C LEU A 20 -13.47 9.72 12.67
N ASP A 21 -14.63 9.70 13.33
CA ASP A 21 -14.94 8.71 14.36
C ASP A 21 -15.11 7.30 13.79
N ILE A 22 -15.87 7.15 12.72
CA ILE A 22 -16.10 5.84 12.09
C ILE A 22 -14.83 5.31 11.41
N ILE A 23 -13.98 6.20 10.87
CA ILE A 23 -12.66 5.86 10.32
C ILE A 23 -11.78 5.29 11.40
N TYR A 24 -11.63 6.02 12.52
CA TYR A 24 -10.74 5.61 13.59
C TYR A 24 -11.24 4.34 14.29
N ALA A 25 -12.55 4.19 14.45
CA ALA A 25 -13.17 2.96 14.97
C ALA A 25 -12.84 1.74 14.09
N LEU A 26 -13.05 1.85 12.77
CA LEU A 26 -12.71 0.77 11.83
C LEU A 26 -11.20 0.47 11.85
N HIS A 27 -10.35 1.49 11.85
CA HIS A 27 -8.90 1.31 11.90
C HIS A 27 -8.47 0.48 13.12
N ARG A 28 -8.94 0.89 14.31
CA ARG A 28 -8.65 0.17 15.56
C ARG A 28 -9.17 -1.26 15.54
N ALA A 29 -10.38 -1.48 15.03
CA ALA A 29 -10.95 -2.83 14.92
C ALA A 29 -10.19 -3.71 13.92
N ALA A 30 -9.68 -3.14 12.83
CA ALA A 30 -9.00 -3.87 11.77
C ALA A 30 -7.57 -4.27 12.15
N ILE A 31 -6.84 -3.39 12.87
CA ILE A 31 -5.49 -3.69 13.39
C ILE A 31 -5.59 -4.55 14.65
N GLY A 32 -6.50 -4.21 15.57
CA GLY A 32 -6.65 -4.91 16.86
C GLY A 32 -5.36 -4.91 17.69
N GLU A 33 -5.34 -5.70 18.76
CA GLU A 33 -4.14 -5.87 19.61
C GLU A 33 -3.16 -6.92 19.05
N ALA A 34 -3.62 -7.76 18.14
CA ALA A 34 -2.85 -8.90 17.63
C ALA A 34 -1.89 -8.55 16.47
N ILE A 35 -2.14 -7.45 15.74
CA ILE A 35 -1.26 -7.04 14.65
C ILE A 35 -0.12 -6.21 15.24
N ARG A 36 1.09 -6.76 15.16
CA ARG A 36 2.29 -6.07 15.65
C ARG A 36 2.63 -4.85 14.78
N PRO A 37 3.16 -3.76 15.38
CA PRO A 37 3.57 -2.56 14.63
C PRO A 37 4.58 -2.84 13.51
N GLU A 38 5.42 -3.87 13.66
CA GLU A 38 6.35 -4.29 12.61
C GLU A 38 5.64 -4.74 11.34
N VAL A 39 4.40 -5.25 11.45
CA VAL A 39 3.62 -5.76 10.31
C VAL A 39 2.76 -4.66 9.70
N VAL A 40 2.00 -3.94 10.53
CA VAL A 40 1.18 -2.79 10.12
C VAL A 40 1.45 -1.66 11.09
N LYS A 41 1.89 -0.52 10.56
CA LYS A 41 2.00 0.71 11.35
C LYS A 41 0.59 1.16 11.75
N PRO A 42 0.27 1.28 13.05
CA PRO A 42 -0.97 1.90 13.49
C PRO A 42 -0.92 3.40 13.19
N GLU A 43 -1.99 3.93 12.62
CA GLU A 43 -2.17 5.36 12.41
C GLU A 43 -2.99 5.96 13.56
N SER A 44 -2.64 7.18 13.93
CA SER A 44 -3.33 7.90 15.01
C SER A 44 -4.61 8.56 14.51
N ARG A 45 -5.48 8.92 15.44
CA ARG A 45 -6.63 9.78 15.13
C ARG A 45 -6.19 11.12 14.52
N ASP A 46 -5.12 11.72 15.03
CA ASP A 46 -4.58 12.99 14.53
C ASP A 46 -4.04 12.88 13.11
N PHE A 47 -3.48 11.72 12.75
CA PHE A 47 -3.10 11.44 11.36
C PHE A 47 -4.34 11.53 10.44
N PHE A 48 -5.42 10.83 10.77
CA PHE A 48 -6.64 10.89 9.97
C PHE A 48 -7.27 12.28 9.93
N ALA A 49 -7.30 12.98 11.06
CA ALA A 49 -7.79 14.36 11.12
C ALA A 49 -7.00 15.27 10.17
N GLY A 50 -5.66 15.19 10.18
CA GLY A 50 -4.81 15.98 9.28
C GLY A 50 -5.02 15.64 7.80
N ILE A 51 -5.23 14.36 7.46
CA ILE A 51 -5.58 13.98 6.07
C ILE A 51 -6.89 14.63 5.63
N LEU A 52 -7.92 14.57 6.48
CA LEU A 52 -9.24 15.15 6.19
C LEU A 52 -9.23 16.69 6.19
N ASP A 53 -8.22 17.31 6.80
CA ASP A 53 -7.98 18.76 6.82
C ASP A 53 -7.00 19.23 5.71
N GLY A 54 -6.92 18.48 4.61
CA GLY A 54 -6.24 18.93 3.39
C GLY A 54 -4.83 18.37 3.16
N ARG A 55 -4.28 17.55 4.06
CA ARG A 55 -3.00 16.84 3.80
C ARG A 55 -3.14 15.71 2.78
N GLY A 56 -4.37 15.35 2.41
CA GLY A 56 -4.63 14.29 1.46
C GLY A 56 -6.11 14.11 1.18
N GLN A 57 -6.47 12.89 0.78
CA GLN A 57 -7.83 12.48 0.50
C GLN A 57 -8.03 11.05 1.01
N MET A 58 -9.28 10.71 1.34
CA MET A 58 -9.65 9.38 1.80
C MET A 58 -10.85 8.87 1.03
N GLN A 59 -10.78 7.61 0.62
CA GLN A 59 -11.89 6.89 -0.01
C GLN A 59 -12.48 5.91 1.00
N GLY A 60 -13.80 5.94 1.17
CA GLY A 60 -14.56 5.00 2.00
C GLY A 60 -15.41 4.05 1.15
N VAL A 61 -15.68 2.89 1.72
CA VAL A 61 -16.60 1.87 1.21
C VAL A 61 -17.59 1.55 2.32
N PHE A 62 -18.88 1.63 2.00
CA PHE A 62 -19.97 1.48 2.95
C PHE A 62 -20.88 0.31 2.59
N ASP A 63 -21.43 -0.33 3.61
CA ASP A 63 -22.52 -1.29 3.49
C ASP A 63 -23.61 -0.91 4.51
N ALA A 64 -24.84 -0.62 4.06
CA ALA A 64 -25.95 -0.13 4.93
C ALA A 64 -25.61 1.18 5.67
N GLY A 65 -24.72 2.01 5.12
CA GLY A 65 -24.26 3.21 5.81
C GLY A 65 -23.20 2.97 6.89
N GLU A 66 -22.78 1.72 7.10
CA GLU A 66 -21.62 1.41 7.94
C GLU A 66 -20.33 1.43 7.11
N LEU A 67 -19.27 2.06 7.63
CA LEU A 67 -17.95 2.05 6.96
C LEU A 67 -17.30 0.68 7.12
N VAL A 68 -17.08 -0.01 6.01
CA VAL A 68 -16.51 -1.37 5.98
C VAL A 68 -15.08 -1.41 5.46
N ALA A 69 -14.66 -0.38 4.72
CA ALA A 69 -13.27 -0.24 4.29
C ALA A 69 -12.91 1.22 4.02
N TYR A 70 -11.64 1.57 4.17
CA TYR A 70 -11.12 2.87 3.75
C TYR A 70 -9.70 2.75 3.19
N GLY A 71 -9.30 3.75 2.40
CA GLY A 71 -7.92 3.94 1.96
C GLY A 71 -7.54 5.42 1.94
N VAL A 72 -6.29 5.71 2.32
CA VAL A 72 -5.72 7.07 2.34
C VAL A 72 -4.83 7.31 1.12
N LEU A 73 -4.96 8.49 0.51
CA LEU A 73 -3.99 9.10 -0.40
C LEU A 73 -3.44 10.36 0.29
N GLN A 74 -2.19 10.30 0.76
CA GLN A 74 -1.50 11.40 1.44
C GLN A 74 -0.63 12.16 0.45
N ARG A 75 -0.68 13.50 0.47
CA ARG A 75 0.10 14.38 -0.41
C ARG A 75 1.12 15.23 0.35
N ASP A 76 0.77 15.64 1.56
CA ASP A 76 1.71 16.30 2.46
C ASP A 76 2.46 15.24 3.29
N LEU A 77 3.73 15.03 2.95
CA LEU A 77 4.58 13.99 3.52
C LEU A 77 5.59 14.60 4.48
N PRO A 78 5.79 14.02 5.68
CA PRO A 78 6.92 14.41 6.50
C PRO A 78 8.23 13.99 5.83
N ALA A 79 9.31 14.74 6.07
CA ALA A 79 10.60 14.54 5.39
C ALA A 79 11.18 13.12 5.54
N TYR A 80 10.92 12.45 6.67
CA TYR A 80 11.36 11.06 6.89
C TYR A 80 10.65 10.03 5.98
N ASP A 81 9.58 10.43 5.31
CA ASP A 81 8.71 9.61 4.48
C ASP A 81 8.81 9.99 3.00
N ASP A 82 9.83 10.77 2.63
CA ASP A 82 10.13 11.13 1.25
C ASP A 82 10.71 9.92 0.49
N PRO A 83 10.02 9.41 -0.56
CA PRO A 83 10.50 8.26 -1.32
C PRO A 83 11.65 8.61 -2.27
N ARG A 84 11.80 9.89 -2.65
CA ARG A 84 12.61 10.31 -3.81
C ARG A 84 14.08 9.90 -3.70
N PRO A 85 14.76 10.06 -2.54
CA PRO A 85 16.15 9.66 -2.40
C PRO A 85 16.36 8.16 -2.63
N HIS A 86 15.38 7.33 -2.28
CA HIS A 86 15.46 5.88 -2.42
C HIS A 86 15.24 5.39 -3.85
N ILE A 87 14.58 6.19 -4.69
CA ILE A 87 14.19 5.79 -6.06
C ILE A 87 14.89 6.62 -7.13
N GLY A 88 15.74 7.57 -6.73
CA GLY A 88 16.47 8.47 -7.62
C GLY A 88 15.58 9.48 -8.34
N ALA A 89 14.44 9.86 -7.75
CA ALA A 89 13.54 10.85 -8.33
C ALA A 89 14.04 12.29 -8.07
N PRO A 90 13.75 13.25 -8.97
CA PRO A 90 14.04 14.67 -8.74
C PRO A 90 13.40 15.18 -7.44
N ALA A 91 14.07 16.11 -6.75
CA ALA A 91 13.58 16.65 -5.47
C ALA A 91 12.25 17.41 -5.60
N ASP A 92 11.98 17.97 -6.78
CA ASP A 92 10.75 18.69 -7.14
C ASP A 92 9.66 17.77 -7.72
N ALA A 93 9.92 16.46 -7.86
CA ALA A 93 8.92 15.52 -8.36
C ALA A 93 7.70 15.48 -7.43
N SER A 94 6.51 15.56 -8.05
CA SER A 94 5.25 15.38 -7.34
C SER A 94 5.12 13.93 -6.89
N VAL A 95 4.89 13.73 -5.59
CA VAL A 95 4.74 12.41 -4.98
C VAL A 95 3.44 12.35 -4.19
N ALA A 96 2.80 11.18 -4.19
CA ALA A 96 1.68 10.92 -3.30
C ALA A 96 1.73 9.50 -2.76
N LYS A 97 1.43 9.34 -1.48
CA LYS A 97 1.50 8.08 -0.78
C LYS A 97 0.12 7.43 -0.68
N LEU A 98 -0.01 6.20 -1.14
CA LEU A 98 -1.09 5.32 -0.69
C LEU A 98 -0.76 4.89 0.73
N ALA A 99 -1.15 5.73 1.69
CA ALA A 99 -0.96 5.47 3.11
C ALA A 99 -2.02 4.47 3.61
N GLY A 100 -2.19 4.37 4.92
CA GLY A 100 -3.00 3.36 5.60
C GLY A 100 -4.32 3.03 4.90
N ALA A 101 -4.63 1.74 4.83
CA ALA A 101 -5.91 1.22 4.37
C ALA A 101 -6.35 0.10 5.31
N SER A 102 -7.65 -0.09 5.46
CA SER A 102 -8.20 -1.17 6.26
C SER A 102 -9.50 -1.67 5.67
N VAL A 103 -9.72 -2.97 5.83
CA VAL A 103 -10.95 -3.66 5.46
C VAL A 103 -11.42 -4.41 6.71
N ALA A 104 -12.69 -4.19 7.08
CA ALA A 104 -13.36 -4.89 8.15
C ALA A 104 -13.24 -6.41 7.95
N SER A 105 -13.02 -7.17 9.03
CA SER A 105 -12.72 -8.61 8.98
C SER A 105 -13.75 -9.41 8.18
N ALA A 106 -15.05 -9.12 8.33
CA ALA A 106 -16.15 -9.76 7.62
C ALA A 106 -16.17 -9.51 6.09
N TYR A 107 -15.40 -8.53 5.61
CA TYR A 107 -15.30 -8.13 4.21
C TYR A 107 -13.94 -8.45 3.57
N ARG A 108 -13.02 -9.05 4.32
CA ARG A 108 -11.75 -9.54 3.78
C ARG A 108 -12.01 -10.67 2.77
N GLY A 109 -11.08 -10.84 1.83
CA GLY A 109 -11.22 -11.82 0.74
C GLY A 109 -12.13 -11.39 -0.41
N ARG A 110 -12.82 -10.24 -0.31
CA ARG A 110 -13.71 -9.73 -1.36
C ARG A 110 -13.04 -8.77 -2.36
N GLY A 111 -11.71 -8.72 -2.40
CA GLY A 111 -10.96 -7.83 -3.30
C GLY A 111 -10.97 -6.34 -2.94
N LEU A 112 -11.61 -5.92 -1.83
CA LEU A 112 -11.77 -4.50 -1.48
C LEU A 112 -10.45 -3.72 -1.33
N GLN A 113 -9.39 -4.37 -0.85
CA GLN A 113 -8.10 -3.70 -0.74
C GLN A 113 -7.54 -3.32 -2.12
N ARG A 114 -7.67 -4.19 -3.13
CA ARG A 114 -7.28 -3.88 -4.52
C ARG A 114 -8.14 -2.79 -5.10
N ALA A 115 -9.46 -2.89 -4.93
CA ALA A 115 -10.38 -1.86 -5.40
C ALA A 115 -10.08 -0.49 -4.78
N LEU A 116 -9.73 -0.45 -3.49
CA LEU A 116 -9.28 0.78 -2.82
C LEU A 116 -7.94 1.29 -3.37
N ILE A 117 -6.98 0.42 -3.69
CA ILE A 117 -5.72 0.84 -4.33
C ILE A 117 -6.03 1.50 -5.67
N ALA A 118 -6.82 0.84 -6.52
CA ALA A 118 -7.25 1.39 -7.81
C ALA A 118 -7.98 2.74 -7.67
N ALA A 119 -8.89 2.86 -6.70
CA ALA A 119 -9.59 4.12 -6.43
C ALA A 119 -8.61 5.25 -6.07
N ARG A 120 -7.61 4.98 -5.23
CA ARG A 120 -6.58 5.98 -4.86
C ARG A 120 -5.65 6.33 -6.00
N VAL A 121 -5.31 5.37 -6.86
CA VAL A 121 -4.59 5.65 -8.12
C VAL A 121 -5.41 6.59 -9.01
N GLY A 122 -6.73 6.40 -9.09
CA GLY A 122 -7.63 7.29 -9.84
C GLY A 122 -7.74 8.71 -9.30
N LEU A 123 -7.36 8.95 -8.04
CA LEU A 123 -7.29 10.28 -7.41
C LEU A 123 -5.92 10.97 -7.62
N ALA A 124 -4.96 10.28 -8.21
CA ALA A 124 -3.64 10.83 -8.51
C ALA A 124 -3.73 11.92 -9.60
N ARG A 125 -2.84 12.91 -9.52
CA ARG A 125 -2.69 13.90 -10.59
C ARG A 125 -1.82 13.31 -11.69
N PRO A 126 -2.00 13.71 -12.96
CA PRO A 126 -1.06 13.37 -14.02
C PRO A 126 0.38 13.73 -13.61
N GLY A 127 1.29 12.77 -13.73
CA GLY A 127 2.70 12.94 -13.36
C GLY A 127 3.03 12.72 -11.88
N ASP A 128 2.06 12.42 -11.01
CA ASP A 128 2.36 12.00 -9.64
C ASP A 128 3.13 10.67 -9.65
N ILE A 129 4.25 10.62 -8.94
CA ILE A 129 4.88 9.37 -8.53
C ILE A 129 4.10 8.84 -7.32
N LEU A 130 3.36 7.75 -7.52
CA LEU A 130 2.65 7.09 -6.44
C LEU A 130 3.56 6.10 -5.72
N PHE A 131 3.48 6.06 -4.40
CA PHE A 131 4.19 5.04 -3.63
C PHE A 131 3.40 4.53 -2.44
N ALA A 132 3.80 3.38 -1.92
CA ALA A 132 3.29 2.79 -0.70
C ALA A 132 4.44 2.08 0.03
N THR A 133 4.29 1.87 1.33
CA THR A 133 5.22 1.06 2.13
C THR A 133 4.52 -0.17 2.67
N SER A 134 5.15 -1.34 2.59
CA SER A 134 4.63 -2.58 3.18
C SER A 134 5.74 -3.36 3.89
N ALA A 135 5.46 -3.96 5.05
CA ALA A 135 6.42 -4.93 5.62
C ALA A 135 6.51 -6.17 4.72
N PRO A 136 7.68 -6.81 4.63
CA PRO A 136 7.82 -8.16 4.10
C PRO A 136 6.85 -9.16 4.73
N ALA A 137 6.66 -9.07 6.05
CA ALA A 137 5.73 -9.88 6.84
C ALA A 137 4.23 -9.58 6.60
N ASN A 138 3.88 -8.66 5.70
CA ASN A 138 2.50 -8.33 5.35
C ASN A 138 2.14 -8.70 3.89
N PRO A 139 2.03 -10.01 3.58
CA PRO A 139 1.73 -10.48 2.22
C PRO A 139 0.44 -9.93 1.65
N ALA A 140 -0.60 -9.79 2.45
CA ALA A 140 -1.86 -9.20 2.00
C ALA A 140 -1.66 -7.80 1.39
N SER A 141 -0.77 -6.98 1.95
CA SER A 141 -0.53 -5.64 1.45
C SER A 141 0.31 -5.63 0.17
N TRP A 142 1.52 -6.21 0.20
CA TRP A 142 2.42 -6.14 -0.95
C TRP A 142 1.93 -6.96 -2.16
N ILE A 143 1.21 -8.07 -1.96
CA ILE A 143 0.60 -8.82 -3.07
C ILE A 143 -0.43 -7.95 -3.81
N ASN A 144 -1.30 -7.26 -3.06
CA ASN A 144 -2.31 -6.39 -3.65
C ASN A 144 -1.69 -5.17 -4.33
N LEU A 145 -0.61 -4.61 -3.80
CA LEU A 145 0.13 -3.51 -4.45
C LEU A 145 0.80 -3.95 -5.75
N LEU A 146 1.47 -5.12 -5.78
CA LEU A 146 2.05 -5.68 -7.01
C LEU A 146 0.97 -5.95 -8.07
N ALA A 147 -0.17 -6.51 -7.66
CA ALA A 147 -1.29 -6.77 -8.55
C ALA A 147 -1.91 -5.50 -9.15
N GLU A 148 -1.71 -4.35 -8.50
CA GLU A 148 -2.14 -3.02 -8.97
C GLU A 148 -0.99 -2.21 -9.57
N GLY A 149 0.08 -2.88 -10.02
CA GLY A 149 1.15 -2.27 -10.82
C GLY A 149 2.15 -1.43 -10.03
N PHE A 150 2.23 -1.59 -8.71
CA PHE A 150 3.35 -1.03 -7.95
C PHE A 150 4.53 -2.01 -7.97
N ALA A 151 5.73 -1.54 -8.27
CA ALA A 151 6.95 -2.33 -8.20
C ALA A 151 7.73 -2.05 -6.91
N ILE A 152 8.32 -3.08 -6.29
CA ILE A 152 9.27 -2.92 -5.18
C ILE A 152 10.56 -2.34 -5.75
N ARG A 153 10.91 -1.12 -5.32
CA ARG A 153 12.11 -0.39 -5.77
C ARG A 153 13.17 -0.20 -4.70
N ALA A 154 12.82 -0.40 -3.43
CA ALA A 154 13.78 -0.45 -2.34
C ALA A 154 13.24 -1.29 -1.16
N LEU A 155 14.16 -1.74 -0.30
CA LEU A 155 13.86 -2.37 0.99
C LEU A 155 14.60 -1.57 2.05
N VAL A 156 13.86 -0.80 2.84
CA VAL A 156 14.40 0.28 3.68
C VAL A 156 13.85 0.24 5.10
N PRO A 157 14.65 0.61 6.12
CA PRO A 157 14.18 0.70 7.49
C PRO A 157 13.25 1.90 7.67
N TYR A 158 12.04 1.66 8.16
CA TYR A 158 11.03 2.68 8.46
C TYR A 158 10.39 2.39 9.83
N TYR A 159 9.80 3.43 10.44
CA TYR A 159 8.95 3.32 11.63
C TYR A 159 9.59 2.51 12.79
N GLY A 160 10.75 2.94 13.28
CA GLY A 160 11.48 2.22 14.34
C GLY A 160 12.47 1.17 13.84
N GLY A 161 12.88 1.26 12.57
CA GLY A 161 13.92 0.41 11.99
C GLY A 161 13.42 -0.87 11.33
N HIS A 162 12.11 -1.07 11.23
CA HIS A 162 11.53 -2.24 10.57
C HIS A 162 11.62 -2.11 9.06
N LEU A 163 12.06 -3.17 8.40
CA LEU A 163 12.16 -3.21 6.95
C LEU A 163 10.78 -3.05 6.30
N ARG A 164 10.71 -2.15 5.33
CA ARG A 164 9.56 -1.93 4.45
C ARG A 164 10.00 -1.98 3.00
N TYR A 165 9.24 -2.70 2.18
CA TYR A 165 9.25 -2.48 0.75
C TYR A 165 8.77 -1.06 0.47
N LEU A 166 9.57 -0.29 -0.25
CA LEU A 166 9.15 0.92 -0.92
C LEU A 166 8.63 0.52 -2.30
N MET A 167 7.31 0.59 -2.47
CA MET A 167 6.61 0.14 -3.67
C MET A 167 6.13 1.34 -4.46
N VAL A 168 6.43 1.41 -5.75
CA VAL A 168 6.27 2.62 -6.57
C VAL A 168 5.48 2.33 -7.83
N ARG A 169 4.65 3.29 -8.23
CA ARG A 169 3.95 3.34 -9.51
C ARG A 169 4.08 4.75 -10.08
N ASP A 170 4.88 4.88 -11.14
CA ASP A 170 5.20 6.15 -11.81
C ASP A 170 5.03 6.08 -13.34
N GLY A 171 4.38 5.01 -13.83
CA GLY A 171 4.22 4.74 -15.26
C GLY A 171 5.37 3.97 -15.89
N SER A 172 6.53 3.91 -15.24
CA SER A 172 7.68 3.15 -15.75
C SER A 172 7.43 1.64 -15.73
N SER A 173 8.10 0.95 -16.64
CA SER A 173 8.08 -0.51 -16.73
C SER A 173 9.47 -1.08 -16.96
N ILE A 174 9.65 -2.37 -16.70
CA ILE A 174 10.86 -3.10 -17.09
C ILE A 174 10.43 -4.18 -18.08
N VAL A 175 11.10 -4.24 -19.23
CA VAL A 175 11.02 -5.39 -20.13
C VAL A 175 11.98 -6.45 -19.57
N PRO A 176 11.48 -7.60 -19.06
CA PRO A 176 12.34 -8.54 -18.37
C PRO A 176 13.31 -9.24 -19.33
N GLU A 177 14.60 -9.17 -19.01
CA GLU A 177 15.68 -9.96 -19.63
C GLU A 177 16.10 -11.12 -18.72
N ALA A 178 16.04 -10.91 -17.40
CA ALA A 178 16.25 -11.94 -16.41
C ALA A 178 15.22 -11.86 -15.28
N THR A 179 14.94 -13.00 -14.66
CA THR A 179 13.97 -13.12 -13.58
C THR A 179 14.53 -13.95 -12.43
N ARG A 180 14.18 -13.59 -11.19
CA ARG A 180 14.53 -14.35 -10.00
C ARG A 180 13.37 -14.37 -9.03
N LEU A 181 13.08 -15.54 -8.47
CA LEU A 181 12.07 -15.68 -7.44
C LEU A 181 12.74 -15.68 -6.07
N VAL A 182 12.26 -14.81 -5.17
CA VAL A 182 12.86 -14.62 -3.84
C VAL A 182 11.79 -14.65 -2.78
N LEU A 183 12.07 -15.34 -1.67
CA LEU A 183 11.18 -15.40 -0.52
C LEU A 183 11.19 -14.07 0.25
N PRO A 184 10.06 -13.66 0.87
CA PRO A 184 9.98 -12.39 1.61
C PRO A 184 10.91 -12.29 2.83
N ASP A 185 11.35 -13.42 3.41
CA ASP A 185 12.23 -13.49 4.57
C ASP A 185 13.73 -13.43 4.22
N ASP A 186 14.11 -13.74 2.98
CA ASP A 186 15.47 -13.56 2.46
C ASP A 186 15.74 -12.08 2.11
N SER A 187 15.76 -11.24 3.14
CA SER A 187 16.06 -9.81 3.01
C SER A 187 17.42 -9.54 2.36
N GLY A 188 18.41 -10.39 2.59
CA GLY A 188 19.76 -10.23 2.02
C GLY A 188 19.76 -10.33 0.50
N GLN A 189 19.12 -11.36 -0.05
CA GLN A 189 19.01 -11.52 -1.50
C GLN A 189 18.16 -10.42 -2.14
N GLN A 190 17.07 -10.03 -1.48
CA GLN A 190 16.22 -8.94 -1.96
C GLN A 190 16.98 -7.60 -2.03
N MET A 191 17.73 -7.26 -0.98
CA MET A 191 18.54 -6.04 -0.94
C MET A 191 19.64 -6.06 -2.02
N ALA A 192 20.29 -7.21 -2.23
CA ALA A 192 21.31 -7.34 -3.28
C ALA A 192 20.73 -7.10 -4.68
N LEU A 193 19.59 -7.73 -5.01
CA LEU A 193 18.93 -7.53 -6.31
C LEU A 193 18.48 -6.07 -6.51
N LEU A 194 17.90 -5.45 -5.48
CA LEU A 194 17.46 -4.06 -5.54
C LEU A 194 18.65 -3.10 -5.74
N ALA A 195 19.79 -3.36 -5.09
CA ALA A 195 21.03 -2.60 -5.28
C ALA A 195 21.59 -2.75 -6.71
N ASP A 196 21.45 -3.94 -7.29
CA ASP A 196 21.81 -4.23 -8.69
C ASP A 196 20.77 -3.71 -9.70
N GLY A 197 19.76 -2.97 -9.23
CA GLY A 197 18.77 -2.29 -10.07
C GLY A 197 17.58 -3.15 -10.52
N TRP A 198 17.42 -4.35 -9.96
CA TRP A 198 16.26 -5.22 -10.21
C TRP A 198 15.02 -4.68 -9.49
N TRP A 199 13.83 -4.93 -10.04
CA TRP A 199 12.56 -4.56 -9.39
C TRP A 199 11.73 -5.79 -9.06
N GLY A 200 11.10 -5.80 -7.88
CA GLY A 200 10.08 -6.78 -7.54
C GLY A 200 8.76 -6.40 -8.22
N THR A 201 8.30 -7.17 -9.20
CA THR A 201 7.19 -6.75 -10.08
C THR A 201 5.94 -7.61 -9.96
N ALA A 202 6.04 -8.80 -9.39
CA ALA A 202 4.87 -9.63 -9.18
C ALA A 202 4.99 -10.58 -8.00
N ALA A 203 3.85 -10.92 -7.41
CA ALA A 203 3.75 -12.04 -6.47
C ALA A 203 3.61 -13.35 -7.25
N ARG A 204 4.25 -14.41 -6.76
CA ARG A 204 4.07 -15.80 -7.22
C ARG A 204 3.88 -16.70 -6.01
N HIS A 205 3.31 -17.87 -6.23
CA HIS A 205 3.38 -18.95 -5.26
C HIS A 205 4.64 -19.77 -5.54
N GLY A 206 5.52 -19.88 -4.54
CA GLY A 206 6.57 -20.89 -4.48
C GLY A 206 6.18 -22.01 -3.51
N ASP A 207 7.08 -22.96 -3.33
CA ASP A 207 6.85 -24.14 -2.49
C ASP A 207 6.66 -23.78 -1.00
N GLU A 208 7.30 -22.69 -0.54
CA GLU A 208 7.24 -22.20 0.85
C GLU A 208 6.22 -21.06 1.05
N GLY A 209 5.34 -20.82 0.07
CA GLY A 209 4.28 -19.80 0.13
C GLY A 209 4.49 -18.66 -0.85
N ALA A 210 4.04 -17.46 -0.49
CA ALA A 210 4.11 -16.31 -1.39
C ALA A 210 5.56 -15.83 -1.56
N ALA A 211 6.00 -15.70 -2.81
CA ALA A 211 7.33 -15.25 -3.20
C ALA A 211 7.23 -14.07 -4.17
N ILE A 212 8.33 -13.34 -4.31
CA ILE A 212 8.41 -12.11 -5.11
C ILE A 212 9.24 -12.40 -6.36
N LEU A 213 8.66 -12.13 -7.52
CA LEU A 213 9.36 -12.16 -8.79
C LEU A 213 10.09 -10.84 -8.99
N TYR A 214 11.42 -10.89 -8.90
CA TYR A 214 12.32 -9.81 -9.28
C TYR A 214 12.69 -9.93 -10.75
N VAL A 215 12.78 -8.80 -11.44
CA VAL A 215 13.18 -8.71 -12.84
C VAL A 215 14.28 -7.67 -13.05
N SER A 216 15.17 -7.93 -14.00
CA SER A 216 16.11 -6.95 -14.56
C SER A 216 15.98 -6.93 -16.07
N GLY A 217 16.34 -5.80 -16.68
CA GLY A 217 16.29 -5.58 -18.12
C GLY A 217 16.14 -4.09 -18.46
N GLN A 218 15.78 -3.80 -19.70
CA GLN A 218 15.58 -2.42 -20.16
C GLN A 218 14.40 -1.75 -19.47
N ARG A 219 14.60 -0.49 -19.07
CA ARG A 219 13.54 0.36 -18.53
C ARG A 219 12.75 1.02 -19.67
N GLY A 220 11.43 0.90 -19.61
CA GLY A 220 10.48 1.60 -20.45
C GLY A 220 9.86 2.79 -19.70
N THR A 221 9.42 3.78 -20.48
CA THR A 221 8.62 4.93 -20.04
C THR A 221 7.16 4.75 -20.38
#